data_AF-A0A7X0ANS5-F1
#
_entry.id   AF-A0A7X0ANS5-F1
#
_cell.length_a   1.000
_cell.length_b   1.000
_cell.length_c   1.000
_cell.angle_alpha   90.00
_cell.angle_beta   90.00
_cell.angle_gamma   90.00
#
_symmetry.space_group_name_H-M   'P 1'
#
loop_
_entity.id
_entity.type
_entity.pdbx_description
1 polymer ?
#
loop_
_entity_poly.entity_id
_entity_poly.type
_entity_poly.pdbx_seq_one_letter_code
_entity_poly.pdbx_strand_id
1 'polypeptide(L)'
;MSDSAYAGLQRALDITLQMLAASADGQWQQVAELEAERQPCIRQHGDDQRSRELLTTLHQHNEHLLKRADVAREALERELSQHKYNHRALNVYIASSG
;
A
#
# COMPACT_ATOMS: atom_id res chain seq x y z
N MET A 1 -23.59 -15.37 -15.30
CA MET A 1 -22.24 -15.50 -14.71
C MET A 1 -21.48 -14.17 -14.71
N SER A 2 -21.64 -13.31 -15.73
CA SER A 2 -20.97 -12.00 -15.82
C SER A 2 -21.30 -11.02 -14.69
N ASP A 3 -22.54 -10.98 -14.19
CA ASP A 3 -22.92 -10.07 -13.10
C ASP A 3 -22.22 -10.37 -11.76
N SER A 4 -22.00 -11.64 -11.44
CA SER A 4 -21.27 -12.04 -10.23
C SER A 4 -19.79 -11.65 -10.30
N ALA A 5 -19.22 -11.74 -11.49
CA ALA A 5 -17.82 -11.41 -11.73
C ALA A 5 -17.60 -9.88 -11.71
N TYR A 6 -18.54 -9.13 -12.27
CA TYR A 6 -18.57 -7.67 -12.19
C TYR A 6 -18.74 -7.19 -10.74
N ALA A 7 -19.62 -7.81 -9.95
CA ALA A 7 -19.80 -7.49 -8.53
C ALA A 7 -18.52 -7.75 -7.71
N GLY A 8 -17.77 -8.81 -8.03
CA GLY A 8 -16.46 -9.08 -7.45
C GLY A 8 -15.46 -7.94 -7.73
N LEU A 9 -15.35 -7.51 -8.97
CA LEU A 9 -14.47 -6.38 -9.34
C LEU A 9 -14.89 -5.07 -8.69
N GLN A 10 -16.20 -4.79 -8.61
CA GLN A 10 -16.70 -3.60 -7.93
C GLN A 10 -16.32 -3.61 -6.44
N ARG A 11 -16.43 -4.77 -5.79
CA ARG A 11 -15.97 -4.93 -4.40
C ARG A 11 -14.46 -4.72 -4.27
N ALA A 12 -13.67 -5.22 -5.22
CA ALA A 12 -12.23 -4.98 -5.23
C ALA A 12 -11.89 -3.49 -5.37
N LEU A 13 -12.69 -2.72 -6.11
CA LEU A 13 -12.52 -1.28 -6.26
C LEU A 13 -12.80 -0.55 -4.94
N ASP A 14 -13.90 -0.89 -4.27
CA ASP A 14 -14.24 -0.31 -2.96
C ASP A 14 -13.16 -0.58 -1.91
N ILE A 15 -12.58 -1.79 -1.90
CA ILE A 15 -11.46 -2.14 -1.02
C ILE A 15 -10.20 -1.33 -1.39
N THR A 16 -9.92 -1.18 -2.69
CA THR A 16 -8.77 -0.40 -3.17
C THR A 16 -8.88 1.08 -2.76
N LEU A 17 -10.08 1.65 -2.79
CA LEU A 17 -10.31 3.02 -2.31
C LEU A 17 -10.08 3.14 -0.79
N GLN A 18 -10.47 2.13 -0.01
CA GLN A 18 -10.17 2.08 1.42
C GLN A 18 -8.67 1.94 1.69
N MET A 19 -7.95 1.16 0.89
CA MET A 19 -6.49 1.05 0.97
C MET A 19 -5.81 2.40 0.68
N LEU A 20 -6.31 3.15 -0.31
CA LEU A 20 -5.81 4.50 -0.60
C LEU A 20 -6.07 5.47 0.57
N ALA A 21 -7.23 5.40 1.23
CA ALA A 21 -7.49 6.20 2.42
C ALA A 21 -6.54 5.82 3.57
N ALA A 22 -6.45 4.54 3.92
CA ALA A 22 -5.57 4.03 4.97
C ALA A 22 -4.09 4.37 4.71
N SER A 23 -3.64 4.30 3.45
CA SER A 23 -2.28 4.69 3.07
C SER A 23 -2.00 6.18 3.26
N ALA A 24 -3.01 7.04 3.10
CA ALA A 24 -2.86 8.47 3.33
C ALA A 24 -2.63 8.77 4.81
N ASP A 25 -3.27 7.98 5.68
CA ASP A 25 -3.14 8.08 7.14
C ASP A 25 -1.96 7.25 7.70
N GLY A 26 -1.14 6.64 6.83
CA GLY A 26 0.00 5.81 7.22
C GLY A 26 -0.35 4.47 7.88
N GLN A 27 -1.60 4.02 7.76
CA GLN A 27 -2.13 2.79 8.37
C GLN A 27 -1.76 1.54 7.55
N TRP A 28 -0.46 1.30 7.37
CA TRP A 28 0.05 0.24 6.48
C TRP A 28 -0.36 -1.18 6.87
N GLN A 29 -0.59 -1.45 8.17
CA GLN A 29 -1.12 -2.72 8.63
C GLN A 29 -2.54 -2.98 8.09
N GLN A 30 -3.40 -1.96 8.15
CA GLN A 30 -4.75 -2.01 7.60
C GLN A 30 -4.74 -2.18 6.08
N VAL A 31 -3.78 -1.54 5.39
CA VAL A 31 -3.60 -1.73 3.94
C VAL A 31 -3.30 -3.20 3.60
N ALA A 32 -2.48 -3.89 4.41
CA ALA A 32 -2.16 -5.31 4.20
C ALA A 32 -3.36 -6.23 4.45
N GLU A 33 -4.17 -5.94 5.47
CA GLU A 33 -5.41 -6.68 5.76
C GLU A 33 -6.43 -6.53 4.62
N LEU A 34 -6.62 -5.29 4.14
CA LEU A 34 -7.49 -5.01 3.00
C LEU A 34 -7.01 -5.68 1.70
N GLU A 35 -5.71 -5.79 1.47
CA GLU A 35 -5.19 -6.52 0.29
C GLU A 35 -5.56 -8.01 0.34
N ALA A 36 -5.50 -8.64 1.51
CA ALA A 36 -5.90 -10.03 1.70
C ALA A 36 -7.39 -10.23 1.37
N GLU A 37 -8.24 -9.25 1.72
CA GLU A 37 -9.66 -9.23 1.34
C GLU A 37 -9.90 -8.95 -0.14
N ARG A 38 -9.02 -8.17 -0.79
CA ARG A 38 -9.14 -7.81 -2.21
C ARG A 38 -8.80 -8.96 -3.16
N GLN A 39 -7.79 -9.77 -2.82
CA GLN A 39 -7.28 -10.80 -3.74
C GLN A 39 -8.33 -11.82 -4.24
N PRO A 40 -9.26 -12.33 -3.41
CA PRO A 40 -10.31 -13.22 -3.88
C PRO A 40 -11.26 -12.56 -4.89
N CYS A 41 -11.54 -11.27 -4.70
CA CYS A 41 -12.45 -10.49 -5.55
C CYS A 41 -11.92 -10.27 -6.97
N ILE A 42 -10.59 -10.19 -7.13
CA ILE A 42 -9.95 -9.99 -8.44
C ILE A 42 -9.85 -11.31 -9.23
N ARG A 43 -9.72 -12.44 -8.54
CA ARG A 43 -9.52 -13.76 -9.18
C ARG A 43 -10.74 -14.26 -9.94
N GLN A 44 -11.93 -13.71 -9.69
CA GLN A 44 -13.17 -14.10 -10.35
C GLN A 44 -13.71 -12.94 -11.20
N HIS A 45 -13.13 -12.71 -12.37
CA HIS A 45 -13.61 -11.69 -13.32
C HIS A 45 -14.09 -12.28 -14.65
N GLY A 46 -15.04 -11.59 -15.28
CA GLY A 46 -15.49 -11.88 -16.64
C GLY A 46 -14.58 -11.20 -17.65
N ASP A 47 -14.56 -11.69 -18.89
CA ASP A 47 -13.78 -11.10 -19.99
C ASP A 47 -14.58 -10.07 -20.82
N ASP A 48 -15.63 -9.51 -20.22
CA ASP A 48 -16.45 -8.48 -20.86
C ASP A 48 -15.80 -7.09 -20.75
N GLN A 49 -16.21 -6.19 -21.65
CA GLN A 49 -15.65 -4.83 -21.75
C GLN A 49 -15.74 -4.04 -20.43
N ARG A 50 -16.82 -4.22 -19.67
CA ARG A 50 -17.05 -3.50 -18.41
C ARG A 50 -16.08 -3.96 -17.33
N SER A 51 -15.84 -5.27 -17.26
CA SER A 51 -14.83 -5.86 -16.38
C SER A 51 -13.41 -5.36 -16.72
N ARG A 52 -13.08 -5.22 -18.01
CA ARG A 52 -11.78 -4.68 -18.46
C ARG A 52 -11.56 -3.22 -18.08
N GLU A 53 -12.60 -2.39 -18.21
CA GLU A 53 -12.56 -0.99 -17.77
C GLU A 53 -12.31 -0.90 -16.26
N LEU A 54 -13.00 -1.72 -15.47
CA LEU A 54 -12.83 -1.73 -14.02
C LEU A 54 -11.46 -2.24 -13.58
N LEU A 55 -10.91 -3.25 -14.26
CA LEU A 55 -9.55 -3.73 -14.06
C LEU A 55 -8.51 -2.65 -14.38
N THR A 56 -8.74 -1.85 -15.41
CA THR A 56 -7.87 -0.72 -15.76
C THR A 56 -7.86 0.32 -14.64
N THR A 57 -9.03 0.68 -14.11
CA THR A 57 -9.15 1.59 -12.95
C THR A 57 -8.45 1.03 -11.71
N LEU A 58 -8.66 -0.26 -11.41
CA LEU A 58 -7.99 -0.95 -10.31
C LEU A 58 -6.47 -0.92 -10.45
N HIS A 59 -5.95 -1.14 -11.66
CA HIS A 59 -4.51 -1.06 -11.93
C HIS A 59 -3.95 0.34 -11.67
N GLN A 60 -4.62 1.39 -12.16
CA GLN A 60 -4.20 2.78 -11.91
C GLN A 60 -4.16 3.13 -10.41
N HIS A 61 -5.16 2.69 -9.65
CA HIS A 61 -5.17 2.90 -8.20
C HIS A 61 -4.07 2.10 -7.48
N ASN A 62 -3.79 0.88 -7.94
CA ASN A 62 -2.71 0.06 -7.41
C ASN A 62 -1.33 0.73 -7.63
N GLU A 63 -1.10 1.28 -8.81
CA GLU A 63 0.12 2.05 -9.11
C GLU A 63 0.27 3.27 -8.18
N HIS A 64 -0.82 3.96 -7.89
CA HIS A 64 -0.80 5.09 -6.95
C HIS A 64 -0.47 4.63 -5.52
N LEU A 65 -1.03 3.50 -5.08
CA LEU A 65 -0.73 2.92 -3.77
C LEU A 65 0.75 2.50 -3.65
N LEU A 66 1.31 1.87 -4.69
CA LEU A 66 2.72 1.47 -4.73
C LEU A 66 3.65 2.68 -4.61
N LYS A 67 3.37 3.76 -5.37
CA LYS A 67 4.13 5.01 -5.26
C LYS A 67 4.10 5.59 -3.85
N ARG A 68 2.96 5.52 -3.16
CA ARG A 68 2.86 5.97 -1.76
C ARG A 68 3.65 5.09 -0.81
N ALA A 69 3.63 3.78 -1.02
CA ALA A 69 4.41 2.83 -0.23
C ALA A 69 5.92 3.09 -0.38
N ASP A 70 6.39 3.40 -1.59
CA ASP A 70 7.79 3.77 -1.81
C ASP A 70 8.18 5.05 -1.08
N VAL A 71 7.36 6.10 -1.15
CA VAL A 71 7.60 7.35 -0.41
C VAL A 71 7.65 7.12 1.11
N ALA A 72 6.74 6.29 1.63
CA ALA A 72 6.72 5.94 3.06
C ALA A 72 7.96 5.13 3.46
N ARG A 73 8.39 4.19 2.63
CA ARG A 73 9.61 3.41 2.85
C ARG A 73 10.85 4.31 2.88
N GLU A 74 10.99 5.23 1.93
CA GLU A 74 12.09 6.20 1.91
C GLU A 74 12.10 7.14 3.14
N ALA A 75 10.92 7.49 3.67
CA ALA A 75 10.82 8.27 4.90
C ALA A 75 11.35 7.48 6.11
N LEU A 76 10.93 6.22 6.26
CA LEU A 76 11.40 5.33 7.33
C LEU A 76 12.90 5.04 7.24
N GLU A 77 13.44 4.81 6.04
CA GLU A 77 14.87 4.60 5.83
C GLU A 77 15.70 5.82 6.26
N ARG A 78 15.22 7.04 5.98
CA ARG A 78 15.86 8.28 6.43
C ARG A 78 15.82 8.42 7.95
N GLU A 79 14.69 8.16 8.59
CA GLU A 79 14.55 8.24 10.04
C GLU A 79 15.46 7.23 10.76
N LEU A 80 15.49 5.98 10.28
CA LEU A 80 16.39 4.94 10.81
C LEU A 80 17.87 5.32 10.66
N SER A 81 18.24 5.92 9.52
CA SER A 81 19.61 6.36 9.27
C SER A 81 20.02 7.50 10.21
N GLN A 82 19.11 8.46 10.47
CA GLN A 82 19.33 9.54 11.43
C GLN A 82 19.48 8.99 12.86
N HIS A 83 18.65 8.04 13.26
CA HIS A 83 18.76 7.39 14.57
C HIS A 83 20.11 6.67 14.75
N LYS A 84 20.57 5.92 13.74
CA LYS A 84 21.89 5.26 13.76
C LYS A 84 23.03 6.27 13.86
N TYR A 85 22.94 7.38 13.12
CA TYR A 85 23.95 8.43 13.16
C TYR A 85 24.02 9.11 14.53
N ASN A 86 22.87 9.49 15.09
CA ASN A 86 22.76 10.11 16.41
C ASN A 86 23.31 9.20 17.52
N HIS A 87 22.97 7.91 17.48
CA HIS A 87 23.48 6.94 18.44
C HIS A 87 25.01 6.78 18.34
N ARG A 88 25.57 6.78 17.11
CA ARG A 88 27.02 6.74 16.91
C ARG A 88 27.71 8.00 17.41
N ALA A 89 27.15 9.19 17.17
CA ALA A 89 27.70 10.46 17.62
C ALA A 89 27.72 10.57 19.16
N LEU A 90 26.64 10.13 19.82
CA LEU A 90 26.56 10.07 21.29
C LEU A 90 27.61 9.12 21.87
N ASN A 91 27.79 7.94 21.29
CA ASN A 91 28.81 6.98 21.75
C ASN A 91 30.23 7.53 21.59
N VAL A 92 30.53 8.25 20.51
CA VAL A 92 31.85 8.90 20.32
C VAL A 92 32.05 9.99 21.35
N TYR A 93 31.05 10.83 21.61
CA TYR A 93 31.14 11.89 22.61
C TYR A 93 31.37 11.33 24.03
N ILE A 94 30.65 10.28 24.41
CA ILE A 94 30.83 9.62 25.72
C ILE A 94 32.23 8.99 25.81
N ALA A 95 32.70 8.33 24.75
CA ALA A 95 34.04 7.71 24.73
C ALA A 95 35.18 8.73 24.70
N SER A 96 34.97 9.94 24.18
CA SER A 96 35.99 10.99 24.14
C SER A 96 36.00 11.90 25.37
N SER A 97 34.99 11.79 26.24
CA SER A 97 34.80 12.66 27.42
C SER A 97 35.06 11.95 28.75
N GLY A 98 35.50 10.68 28.71
CA GLY A 98 35.97 9.90 29.85
C GLY A 98 37.46 9.60 29.73
#